data_AF-A0A7W0CA03-F1
#
_entry.id   AF-A0A7W0CA03-F1
#
_cell.length_a   1.000
_cell.length_b   1.000
_cell.length_c   1.000
_cell.angle_alpha   90.00
_cell.angle_beta   90.00
_cell.angle_gamma   90.00
#
_symmetry.space_group_name_H-M   'P 1'
#
loop_
_entity.id
_entity.type
_entity.pdbx_description
1 polymer ?
#
loop_
_entity_poly.entity_id
_entity_poly.type
_entity_poly.pdbx_seq_one_letter_code
_entity_poly.pdbx_strand_id
1 'polypeptide(L)'
;MTGVERINTESNRNLSETRELLIAALPPIFGRPKISHYLPGILSGKTVANLESQGEGPPSYQVGRRRFYKRETFVEWFISRMQQERGLK
;
A
#
# COMPACT_ATOMS: atom_id res chain seq x y z
N MET A 1 23.69 23.38 1.21
CA MET A 1 22.87 22.15 1.14
C MET A 1 23.71 20.98 1.65
N THR A 2 23.42 20.51 2.85
CA THR A 2 24.20 19.45 3.52
C THR A 2 23.81 18.07 3.00
N GLY A 3 24.63 17.04 3.24
CA GLY A 3 24.36 15.68 2.77
C GLY A 3 23.04 15.08 3.26
N VAL A 4 22.56 15.50 4.44
CA VAL A 4 21.28 15.07 5.04
C VAL A 4 20.08 15.58 4.22
N GLU A 5 20.17 16.80 3.70
CA GLU A 5 19.10 17.42 2.91
C GLU A 5 18.85 16.66 1.60
N ARG A 6 19.92 16.17 0.96
CA ARG A 6 19.84 15.38 -0.29
C ARG A 6 19.19 14.00 -0.08
N ILE A 7 19.48 13.32 1.03
CA ILE A 7 18.93 11.99 1.34
C ILE A 7 17.41 12.07 1.57
N ASN A 8 16.96 13.11 2.27
CA ASN A 8 15.54 13.33 2.54
C ASN A 8 14.76 13.67 1.26
N THR A 9 15.35 14.47 0.37
CA THR A 9 14.73 14.80 -0.93
C THR A 9 14.58 13.57 -1.82
N GLU A 10 15.60 12.73 -1.91
CA GLU A 10 15.57 11.52 -2.77
C GLU A 10 14.58 10.47 -2.25
N SER A 11 14.51 10.28 -0.93
CA SER A 11 13.55 9.36 -0.32
C SER A 11 12.10 9.78 -0.57
N ASN A 12 11.82 11.08 -0.51
CA ASN A 12 10.49 11.63 -0.81
C ASN A 12 10.12 11.48 -2.29
N ARG A 13 11.08 11.69 -3.20
CA ARG A 13 10.89 11.49 -4.63
C ARG A 13 10.51 10.04 -4.96
N ASN A 14 11.24 9.09 -4.38
CA ASN A 14 11.00 7.65 -4.59
C ASN A 14 9.61 7.20 -4.09
N LEU A 15 9.11 7.78 -2.99
CA LEU A 15 7.76 7.49 -2.49
C LEU A 15 6.67 8.01 -3.42
N SER A 16 6.82 9.23 -3.94
CA SER A 16 5.87 9.82 -4.89
C SER A 16 5.80 9.02 -6.18
N GLU A 17 6.97 8.66 -6.73
CA GLU A 17 7.04 7.81 -7.94
C GLU A 17 6.40 6.44 -7.70
N THR A 18 6.69 5.80 -6.56
CA THR A 18 6.07 4.52 -6.19
C THR A 18 4.55 4.65 -6.12
N ARG A 19 4.04 5.74 -5.52
CA ARG A 19 2.59 6.00 -5.44
C ARG A 19 1.98 6.11 -6.84
N GLU A 20 2.59 6.88 -7.74
CA GLU A 20 2.11 7.05 -9.11
C GLU A 20 2.09 5.73 -9.88
N LEU A 21 3.14 4.92 -9.77
CA LEU A 21 3.21 3.59 -10.38
C LEU A 21 2.11 2.66 -9.86
N LEU A 22 1.85 2.66 -8.55
CA LEU A 22 0.76 1.87 -7.96
C LEU A 22 -0.62 2.32 -8.45
N ILE A 23 -0.86 3.63 -8.56
CA ILE A 23 -2.11 4.17 -9.10
C ILE A 23 -2.30 3.78 -10.57
N ALA A 24 -1.22 3.75 -11.36
CA ALA A 24 -1.28 3.34 -12.76
C ALA A 24 -1.49 1.83 -12.94
N ALA A 25 -0.87 1.00 -12.09
CA ALA A 25 -0.87 -0.45 -12.24
C ALA A 25 -2.12 -1.15 -11.65
N LEU A 26 -2.67 -0.62 -10.56
CA LEU A 26 -3.81 -1.26 -9.88
C LEU A 26 -5.14 -0.94 -10.58
N PRO A 27 -6.08 -1.91 -10.66
CA PRO A 27 -7.44 -1.62 -11.10
C PRO A 27 -8.13 -0.67 -10.12
N PRO A 28 -9.10 0.17 -10.56
CA PRO A 28 -9.81 1.10 -9.67
C PRO A 28 -10.48 0.41 -8.47
N ILE A 29 -10.98 -0.82 -8.67
CA ILE A 29 -11.50 -1.69 -7.63
C ILE A 29 -10.95 -3.09 -7.81
N PHE A 30 -10.51 -3.72 -6.73
CA PHE A 30 -10.08 -5.11 -6.75
C PHE A 30 -10.36 -5.87 -5.45
N GLY A 31 -10.53 -7.18 -5.57
CA GLY A 31 -10.75 -8.07 -4.43
C GLY A 31 -9.46 -8.50 -3.74
N ARG A 32 -9.55 -8.81 -2.44
CA ARG A 32 -8.44 -9.36 -1.64
C ARG A 32 -7.74 -10.58 -2.25
N PRO A 33 -8.44 -11.54 -2.90
CA PRO A 33 -7.78 -12.67 -3.54
C PRO A 33 -6.84 -12.31 -4.69
N LYS A 34 -7.02 -11.13 -5.31
CA LYS A 34 -6.20 -10.67 -6.44
C LYS A 34 -4.98 -9.86 -6.02
N ILE A 35 -4.79 -9.57 -4.73
CA ILE A 35 -3.66 -8.77 -4.24
C ILE A 35 -2.32 -9.37 -4.65
N SER A 36 -2.11 -10.68 -4.42
CA SER A 36 -0.86 -11.34 -4.79
C SER A 36 -0.59 -11.36 -6.30
N HIS A 37 -1.62 -11.18 -7.13
CA HIS A 37 -1.45 -11.08 -8.58
C HIS A 37 -0.98 -9.68 -9.00
N TYR A 38 -1.50 -8.63 -8.36
CA TYR A 38 -1.08 -7.26 -8.67
C TYR A 38 0.22 -6.84 -7.98
N LEU A 39 0.50 -7.39 -6.80
CA LEU A 39 1.69 -7.08 -5.99
C LEU A 39 2.47 -8.38 -5.67
N PRO A 40 2.98 -9.08 -6.70
CA PRO A 40 3.64 -10.37 -6.53
C PRO A 40 4.90 -10.24 -5.69
N GLY A 41 5.07 -11.13 -4.70
CA GLY A 41 6.22 -11.14 -3.79
C GLY A 41 6.24 -10.01 -2.75
N ILE A 42 5.40 -8.98 -2.92
CA ILE A 42 5.37 -7.79 -2.05
C ILE A 42 4.26 -7.93 -1.01
N LEU A 43 3.05 -8.25 -1.43
CA LEU A 43 1.89 -8.28 -0.54
C LEU A 43 0.93 -9.40 -0.93
N SER A 44 0.46 -10.14 0.06
CA SER A 44 -0.50 -11.22 -0.15
C SER A 44 -1.88 -10.89 0.41
N GLY A 45 -2.93 -11.47 -0.18
CA GLY A 45 -4.27 -11.36 0.38
C GLY A 45 -4.39 -11.91 1.80
N LYS A 46 -3.56 -12.89 2.18
CA LYS A 46 -3.49 -13.44 3.55
C LYS A 46 -2.88 -12.43 4.52
N THR A 47 -1.78 -11.79 4.13
CA THR A 47 -1.16 -10.72 4.93
C THR A 47 -2.15 -9.60 5.20
N VAL A 48 -2.86 -9.15 4.16
CA VAL A 48 -3.88 -8.10 4.31
C VAL A 48 -5.03 -8.55 5.23
N ALA A 49 -5.50 -9.79 5.12
CA ALA A 49 -6.54 -10.31 6.01
C ALA A 49 -6.11 -10.33 7.49
N ASN A 50 -4.87 -10.70 7.76
CA ASN A 50 -4.33 -10.69 9.12
C ASN A 50 -4.26 -9.26 9.67
N LEU A 51 -3.77 -8.31 8.86
CA LEU A 51 -3.68 -6.90 9.25
C LEU A 51 -5.07 -6.29 9.47
N GLU A 52 -6.04 -6.60 8.62
CA GLU A 52 -7.45 -6.21 8.82
C GLU A 52 -7.98 -6.73 10.17
N SER A 53 -7.65 -7.98 10.55
CA SER A 53 -8.07 -8.55 11.84
C SER A 53 -7.43 -7.87 13.05
N GLN A 54 -6.29 -7.21 12.86
CA GLN A 54 -5.59 -6.43 13.87
C GLN A 54 -5.98 -4.94 13.85
N GLY A 55 -6.84 -4.51 12.92
CA GLY A 55 -7.18 -3.10 12.71
C GLY A 55 -6.10 -2.30 11.99
N GLU A 56 -5.08 -2.95 11.43
CA GLU A 56 -3.94 -2.34 10.73
C GLU A 56 -4.03 -2.47 9.20
N GLY A 57 -5.12 -3.06 8.70
CA GLY A 57 -5.34 -3.28 7.27
C GLY A 57 -5.86 -2.03 6.53
N PRO A 58 -5.91 -2.08 5.19
CA PRO A 58 -6.49 -1.01 4.40
C PRO A 58 -8.00 -0.90 4.61
N PRO A 59 -8.59 0.29 4.43
CA PRO A 59 -10.03 0.45 4.38
C PRO A 59 -10.65 -0.51 3.36
N SER A 60 -11.61 -1.32 3.80
CA SER A 60 -12.17 -2.39 2.99
C SER A 60 -13.68 -2.40 2.98
N TYR A 61 -14.22 -2.81 1.85
CA TYR A 61 -15.64 -2.98 1.61
C TYR A 61 -15.96 -4.46 1.45
N GLN A 62 -17.23 -4.83 1.64
CA GLN A 62 -17.66 -6.23 1.59
C GLN A 62 -18.86 -6.40 0.64
N VAL A 63 -18.77 -7.42 -0.23
CA VAL A 63 -19.92 -7.96 -0.97
C VAL A 63 -20.01 -9.45 -0.67
N GLY A 64 -21.10 -9.86 -0.04
CA GLY A 64 -21.27 -11.24 0.43
C GLY A 64 -20.12 -11.65 1.36
N ARG A 65 -19.36 -12.67 0.98
CA ARG A 65 -18.20 -13.18 1.75
C ARG A 65 -16.84 -12.64 1.26
N ARG A 66 -16.84 -11.70 0.31
CA ARG A 66 -15.62 -11.20 -0.35
C ARG A 66 -15.33 -9.76 0.06
N ARG A 67 -14.07 -9.51 0.43
CA ARG A 67 -13.53 -8.16 0.70
C ARG A 67 -12.92 -7.58 -0.58
N PHE A 68 -13.13 -6.29 -0.79
CA PHE A 68 -12.57 -5.54 -1.91
C PHE A 68 -12.15 -4.14 -1.47
N TYR A 69 -11.33 -3.51 -2.31
CA TYR A 69 -10.66 -2.25 -2.03
C TYR A 69 -10.85 -1.28 -3.18
N LYS A 70 -10.99 0.00 -2.84
CA LYS A 70 -10.73 1.08 -3.79
C LYS A 70 -9.23 1.30 -3.88
N ARG A 71 -8.74 1.49 -5.11
CA ARG A 71 -7.31 1.69 -5.39
C ARG A 71 -6.72 2.82 -4.57
N GLU A 72 -7.38 3.97 -4.57
CA GLU A 72 -6.84 5.21 -4.00
C GLU A 72 -6.57 5.03 -2.49
N THR A 73 -7.57 4.56 -1.75
CA THR A 73 -7.46 4.33 -0.30
C THR A 73 -6.50 3.18 0.04
N PHE A 74 -6.41 2.17 -0.83
CA PHE A 74 -5.47 1.07 -0.63
C PHE A 74 -4.02 1.52 -0.80
N VAL A 75 -3.74 2.32 -1.83
CA VAL A 75 -2.40 2.85 -2.10
C VAL A 75 -1.97 3.79 -0.98
N GLU A 76 -2.86 4.65 -0.48
CA GLU A 76 -2.57 5.53 0.66
C GLU A 76 -2.18 4.74 1.91
N TRP A 77 -2.96 3.70 2.24
CA TRP A 77 -2.63 2.79 3.33
C TRP A 77 -1.27 2.11 3.12
N PHE A 78 -1.00 1.62 1.90
CA PHE A 78 0.22 0.89 1.60
C PHE A 78 1.47 1.77 1.72
N ILE A 79 1.42 3.01 1.21
CA ILE A 79 2.52 3.98 1.35
C ILE A 79 2.73 4.36 2.82
N SER A 80 1.66 4.60 3.58
CA SER A 80 1.76 4.89 5.03
C SER A 80 2.44 3.74 5.77
N ARG A 81 2.09 2.50 5.43
CA ARG A 81 2.72 1.30 5.99
C ARG A 81 4.22 1.23 5.66
N MET A 82 4.61 1.51 4.40
CA MET A 82 6.02 1.55 4.01
C MET A 82 6.83 2.58 4.81
N GLN A 83 6.22 3.73 5.14
CA GLN A 83 6.86 4.76 5.97
C GLN A 83 7.01 4.30 7.44
N GLN A 84 6.01 3.62 7.99
CA GLN A 84 6.05 3.05 9.34
C GLN A 84 7.15 1.98 9.47
N GLU A 85 7.25 1.06 8.51
CA GLU A 85 8.26 -0.01 8.51
C GLU A 85 9.70 0.53 8.34
N ARG A 86 9.88 1.73 7.76
CA ARG A 86 11.18 2.40 7.62
C ARG A 86 11.68 3.11 8.89
N GLY A 87 10.95 3.10 10.00
CA GLY A 87 11.42 3.69 11.25
C GLY A 87 11.22 5.21 11.35
N LEU A 88 10.11 5.73 10.83
CA LEU A 88 9.56 7.04 11.23
C LEU A 88 8.60 6.85 12.41
N LYS A 89 9.14 6.41 13.55
CA LYS A 89 8.55 6.60 14.89
C LYS A 89 9.63 7.15 15.81
#